data_AF-A0A918B8Y1-F1
#
_entry.id   AF-A0A918B8Y1-F1
#
_cell.length_a   1.000
_cell.length_b   1.000
_cell.length_c   1.000
_cell.angle_alpha   90.00
_cell.angle_beta   90.00
_cell.angle_gamma   90.00
#
_symmetry.space_group_name_H-M   'P 1'
#
loop_
_entity.id
_entity.type
_entity.pdbx_description
1 polymer ?
#
loop_
_entity_poly.entity_id
_entity_poly.type
_entity_poly.pdbx_seq_one_letter_code
_entity_poly.pdbx_strand_id
1 'polypeptide(L)'
;MGVAVLAFRGGTGQPAGHPGDEGEGDPVRTHSRTVPLTTAADGAAAALGSRDTPPFSVLGVTWAQPSASPAGTVEVRTRSAVTRVWSHWRTLDADSGPGEQGADRGGTDPVWVGESDGVEARVSREGTAPLPAGLRLDMIDPGTAVSTRARRGPGGRTAAPSAERPPIASRADWGADESISPEAPAYLPGGKVGAAVVHHTVDSNDYTCDQAPAVIRGVYAYHVKQLGWKDIGYNFLVDKCGTLYEGRKGGVDRPVLGAHAYGFNSETTGIAVLGTHTDTAPPKEAVTALARLAGWKLGLDGADPAGQAALTAGADGKSYSGASWKKGDELALPVIHGHRDSYNTQCPGDALYGQLATIRSQAAGKEAGIVLP
;
A
#
# COMPACT_ATOMS: atom_id res chain seq x y z
N MET A 1 -36.19 -43.43 55.52
CA MET A 1 -34.73 -43.17 55.39
C MET A 1 -34.24 -43.98 54.21
N GLY A 2 -34.17 -43.35 53.04
CA GLY A 2 -33.86 -44.01 51.76
C GLY A 2 -32.39 -43.81 51.39
N VAL A 3 -31.70 -44.92 51.13
CA VAL A 3 -30.30 -45.00 50.72
C VAL A 3 -30.19 -44.61 49.25
N ALA A 4 -29.35 -43.61 48.93
CA ALA A 4 -29.01 -43.24 47.56
C ALA A 4 -27.59 -43.69 47.22
N VAL A 5 -27.50 -44.52 46.18
CA VAL A 5 -26.28 -45.08 45.59
C VAL A 5 -25.60 -44.00 44.74
N LEU A 6 -24.32 -43.73 45.02
CA LEU A 6 -23.49 -42.76 44.30
C LEU A 6 -22.88 -43.43 43.06
N ALA A 7 -23.27 -42.98 41.87
CA ALA A 7 -22.70 -43.44 40.61
C ALA A 7 -21.49 -42.58 40.21
N PHE A 8 -20.33 -43.22 40.03
CA PHE A 8 -19.16 -42.63 39.39
C PHE A 8 -19.34 -42.56 37.87
N ARG A 9 -19.10 -41.38 37.26
CA ARG A 9 -18.77 -41.26 35.84
C ARG A 9 -17.47 -40.45 35.72
N GLY A 10 -16.48 -41.06 35.05
CA GLY A 10 -15.18 -40.47 34.77
C GLY A 10 -15.29 -39.29 33.81
N GLY A 11 -14.63 -38.18 34.18
CA GLY A 11 -14.41 -37.04 33.30
C GLY A 11 -13.24 -37.31 32.37
N THR A 12 -13.49 -37.22 31.07
CA THR A 12 -12.48 -37.21 30.01
C THR A 12 -11.70 -35.91 30.02
N GLY A 13 -10.38 -36.01 29.84
CA GLY A 13 -9.41 -34.94 29.95
C GLY A 13 -9.66 -33.74 29.02
N GLN A 14 -9.33 -32.57 29.57
CA GLN A 14 -9.34 -31.27 28.93
C GLN A 14 -7.95 -31.05 28.31
N PRO A 15 -7.81 -30.79 27.00
CA PRO A 15 -6.52 -30.40 26.45
C PRO A 15 -6.17 -28.97 26.90
N ALA A 16 -4.94 -28.82 27.38
CA ALA A 16 -4.37 -27.61 27.91
C ALA A 16 -4.48 -26.43 26.93
N GLY A 17 -4.91 -25.27 27.44
CA GLY A 17 -4.90 -24.01 26.71
C GLY A 17 -3.48 -23.63 26.29
N HIS A 18 -3.35 -23.15 25.06
CA HIS A 18 -2.13 -22.50 24.58
C HIS A 18 -1.89 -21.20 25.37
N PRO A 19 -0.67 -20.97 25.90
CA PRO A 19 -0.29 -19.68 26.43
C PRO A 19 0.25 -18.80 25.30
N GLY A 20 -0.16 -17.52 25.26
CA GLY A 20 0.58 -16.45 24.58
C GLY A 20 -0.18 -15.65 23.53
N ASP A 21 -1.36 -15.14 23.85
CA ASP A 21 -1.91 -13.94 23.21
C ASP A 21 -1.31 -12.72 23.93
N GLU A 22 -0.08 -12.36 23.55
CA GLU A 22 0.63 -11.21 24.13
C GLU A 22 0.64 -10.05 23.12
N GLY A 23 -0.35 -9.15 23.26
CA GLY A 23 -0.23 -7.75 22.87
C GLY A 23 -0.94 -7.31 21.58
N GLU A 24 -2.20 -7.68 21.37
CA GLU A 24 -2.99 -7.07 20.29
C GLU A 24 -3.39 -5.63 20.69
N GLY A 25 -2.73 -4.63 20.11
CA GLY A 25 -3.12 -3.23 20.27
C GLY A 25 -4.51 -2.99 19.67
N ASP A 26 -5.36 -2.22 20.36
CA ASP A 26 -6.71 -1.94 19.88
C ASP A 26 -6.70 -1.29 18.47
N PRO A 27 -7.63 -1.67 17.58
CA PRO A 27 -7.72 -1.10 16.24
C PRO A 27 -7.97 0.41 16.30
N VAL A 28 -7.29 1.17 15.44
CA VAL A 28 -7.44 2.63 15.38
C VAL A 28 -8.47 2.99 14.31
N ARG A 29 -9.59 3.57 14.75
CA ARG A 29 -10.67 3.99 13.86
C ARG A 29 -10.26 5.18 13.00
N THR A 30 -10.55 5.09 11.71
CA THR A 30 -10.38 6.17 10.74
C THR A 30 -11.71 6.85 10.41
N HIS A 31 -11.67 8.16 10.20
CA HIS A 31 -12.84 8.94 9.79
C HIS A 31 -12.66 9.51 8.39
N SER A 32 -13.66 9.33 7.53
CA SER A 32 -13.63 9.84 6.16
C SER A 32 -14.66 10.94 5.98
N ARG A 33 -14.30 11.94 5.17
CA ARG A 33 -15.17 13.03 4.75
C ARG A 33 -15.06 13.22 3.25
N THR A 34 -16.20 13.22 2.59
CA THR A 34 -16.29 13.32 1.14
C THR A 34 -17.01 14.60 0.76
N VAL A 35 -16.47 15.32 -0.23
CA VAL A 35 -17.09 16.54 -0.76
C VAL A 35 -17.11 16.50 -2.29
N PRO A 36 -18.27 16.63 -2.94
CA PRO A 36 -18.35 16.65 -4.40
C PRO A 36 -17.63 17.87 -4.97
N LEU A 37 -16.98 17.70 -6.12
CA LEU A 37 -16.44 18.80 -6.92
C LEU A 37 -17.56 19.37 -7.79
N THR A 38 -17.55 20.69 -7.99
CA THR A 38 -18.46 21.35 -8.93
C THR A 38 -17.85 21.29 -10.33
N THR A 39 -18.46 20.51 -11.22
CA THR A 39 -18.05 20.40 -12.62
C THR A 39 -18.65 21.55 -13.45
N ALA A 40 -17.83 22.18 -14.29
CA ALA A 40 -18.25 23.18 -15.26
C ALA A 40 -19.22 22.57 -16.28
N ALA A 41 -20.12 23.41 -16.82
CA ALA A 41 -21.15 22.97 -17.76
C ALA A 41 -20.60 22.30 -19.04
N ASP A 42 -19.40 22.68 -19.46
CA ASP A 42 -18.70 22.10 -20.62
C ASP A 42 -17.86 20.85 -20.30
N GLY A 43 -17.90 20.40 -19.03
CA GLY A 43 -17.14 19.26 -18.54
C GLY A 43 -15.62 19.43 -18.58
N ALA A 44 -15.11 20.66 -18.78
CA ALA A 44 -13.68 20.90 -18.96
C ALA A 44 -12.90 20.98 -17.64
N ALA A 45 -13.58 21.40 -16.57
CA ALA A 45 -12.98 21.56 -15.26
C ALA A 45 -13.95 21.14 -14.16
N ALA A 46 -13.40 20.70 -13.04
CA ALA A 46 -14.14 20.52 -11.80
C ALA A 46 -13.33 21.11 -10.65
N ALA A 47 -14.00 21.79 -9.72
CA ALA A 47 -13.29 22.49 -8.67
C ALA A 47 -14.01 22.42 -7.32
N LEU A 48 -13.20 22.63 -6.30
CA LEU A 48 -13.58 22.67 -4.91
C LEU A 48 -12.92 23.90 -4.30
N GLY A 49 -13.67 25.01 -4.21
CA GLY A 49 -13.15 26.26 -3.65
C GLY A 49 -12.65 26.10 -2.21
N SER A 50 -11.64 26.90 -1.86
CA SER A 50 -10.98 26.87 -0.55
C SER A 50 -11.99 26.93 0.59
N ARG A 51 -11.86 26.03 1.56
CA ARG A 51 -12.71 26.03 2.77
C ARG A 51 -12.03 25.40 3.98
N ASP A 52 -12.61 25.67 5.14
CA ASP A 52 -12.28 25.00 6.40
C ASP A 52 -12.87 23.59 6.48
N THR A 53 -12.19 22.72 7.19
CA THR A 53 -12.59 21.33 7.44
C THR A 53 -12.22 20.93 8.87
N PRO A 54 -12.88 19.94 9.47
CA PRO A 54 -12.28 19.19 10.56
C PRO A 54 -10.91 18.60 10.15
N PRO A 55 -10.03 18.28 11.12
CA PRO A 55 -8.70 17.77 10.82
C PRO A 55 -8.72 16.51 9.94
N PHE A 56 -7.75 16.41 9.05
CA PHE A 56 -7.46 15.23 8.23
C PHE A 56 -5.97 15.18 7.92
N SER A 57 -5.47 14.05 7.41
CA SER A 57 -4.05 13.92 7.04
C SER A 57 -3.78 13.16 5.75
N VAL A 58 -4.80 12.50 5.20
CA VAL A 58 -4.74 11.88 3.88
C VAL A 58 -5.89 12.41 3.02
N LEU A 59 -5.65 12.60 1.73
CA LEU A 59 -6.71 12.90 0.77
C LEU A 59 -6.50 12.19 -0.57
N GLY A 60 -7.55 12.14 -1.38
CA GLY A 60 -7.50 11.73 -2.78
C GLY A 60 -8.74 12.21 -3.52
N VAL A 61 -8.72 12.18 -4.85
CA VAL A 61 -9.89 12.53 -5.68
C VAL A 61 -10.40 11.27 -6.36
N THR A 62 -11.69 10.97 -6.18
CA THR A 62 -12.34 9.79 -6.77
C THR A 62 -13.46 10.15 -7.73
N TRP A 63 -13.79 9.24 -8.65
CA TRP A 63 -14.87 9.36 -9.64
C TRP A 63 -15.70 8.07 -9.73
N ALA A 64 -16.89 8.17 -10.33
CA ALA A 64 -17.92 7.13 -10.23
C ALA A 64 -17.65 5.85 -11.03
N GLN A 65 -16.93 5.95 -12.16
CA GLN A 65 -16.65 4.79 -13.02
C GLN A 65 -15.19 4.37 -12.84
N PRO A 66 -14.89 3.22 -12.20
CA PRO A 66 -13.53 2.78 -11.93
C PRO A 66 -12.61 2.67 -13.15
N SER A 67 -13.18 2.32 -14.30
CA SER A 67 -12.45 2.19 -15.56
C SER A 67 -12.24 3.51 -16.29
N ALA A 68 -12.90 4.60 -15.88
CA ALA A 68 -12.61 5.91 -16.42
C ALA A 68 -11.25 6.38 -15.88
N SER A 69 -10.47 7.06 -16.71
CA SER A 69 -9.29 7.81 -16.28
C SER A 69 -9.50 9.27 -16.69
N PRO A 70 -9.30 10.24 -15.78
CA PRO A 70 -9.28 11.63 -16.17
C PRO A 70 -8.01 11.86 -17.01
N ALA A 71 -8.15 11.92 -18.34
CA ALA A 71 -7.11 12.53 -19.17
C ALA A 71 -7.05 14.01 -18.77
N GLY A 72 -6.12 14.38 -17.90
CA GLY A 72 -6.12 15.69 -17.24
C GLY A 72 -5.23 15.77 -16.01
N THR A 73 -5.21 16.94 -15.39
CA THR A 73 -4.44 17.21 -14.17
C THR A 73 -5.39 17.30 -12.99
N VAL A 74 -5.11 16.53 -11.94
CA VAL A 74 -5.78 16.62 -10.64
C VAL A 74 -4.83 17.31 -9.68
N GLU A 75 -5.24 18.43 -9.09
CA GLU A 75 -4.41 19.18 -8.15
C GLU A 75 -5.16 19.50 -6.87
N VAL A 76 -4.41 19.49 -5.77
CA VAL A 76 -4.90 19.84 -4.44
C VAL A 76 -3.92 20.75 -3.72
N ARG A 77 -4.43 21.55 -2.79
CA ARG A 77 -3.61 22.19 -1.77
C ARG A 77 -4.32 22.14 -0.43
N THR A 78 -3.54 22.10 0.64
CA THR A 78 -4.06 22.02 2.00
C THR A 78 -3.50 23.13 2.86
N ARG A 79 -4.22 23.46 3.93
CA ARG A 79 -3.76 24.36 4.96
C ARG A 79 -3.36 23.55 6.19
N SER A 80 -2.14 23.74 6.65
CA SER A 80 -1.65 23.10 7.87
C SER A 80 -2.49 23.52 9.07
N ALA A 81 -2.94 22.53 9.85
CA ALA A 81 -3.62 22.78 11.13
C ALA A 81 -2.70 23.47 12.15
N VAL A 82 -1.39 23.20 12.06
CA VAL A 82 -0.37 23.75 12.97
C VAL A 82 0.03 25.17 12.56
N THR A 83 0.52 25.35 11.34
CA THR A 83 1.12 26.63 10.92
C THR A 83 0.11 27.60 10.31
N ARG A 84 -1.11 27.12 9.98
CA ARG A 84 -2.14 27.87 9.25
C ARG A 84 -1.71 28.31 7.84
N VAL A 85 -0.58 27.82 7.34
CA VAL A 85 -0.05 28.13 6.01
C VAL A 85 -0.60 27.15 4.96
N TRP A 86 -0.94 27.67 3.79
CA TRP A 86 -1.32 26.86 2.63
C TRP A 86 -0.10 26.29 1.92
N SER A 87 -0.18 25.03 1.51
CA SER A 87 0.79 24.43 0.62
C SER A 87 0.76 25.06 -0.78
N HIS A 88 1.82 24.82 -1.55
CA HIS A 88 1.73 24.92 -3.01
C HIS A 88 0.70 23.90 -3.54
N TRP A 89 0.27 24.09 -4.79
CA TRP A 89 -0.55 23.11 -5.50
C TRP A 89 0.26 21.84 -5.78
N ARG A 90 -0.30 20.69 -5.42
CA ARG A 90 0.29 19.37 -5.63
C ARG A 90 -0.55 18.62 -6.65
N THR A 91 0.10 18.08 -7.68
CA THR A 91 -0.55 17.16 -8.62
C THR A 91 -0.72 15.80 -7.97
N LEU A 92 -1.87 15.17 -8.19
CA LEU A 92 -2.16 13.81 -7.76
C LEU A 92 -2.10 12.86 -8.95
N ASP A 93 -1.48 11.70 -8.76
CA ASP A 93 -1.37 10.66 -9.79
C ASP A 93 -2.71 9.93 -9.94
N ALA A 94 -3.28 9.96 -11.15
CA ALA A 94 -4.56 9.31 -11.50
C ALA A 94 -4.37 8.05 -12.36
N ASP A 95 -3.11 7.62 -12.53
CA ASP A 95 -2.69 6.63 -13.53
C ASP A 95 -2.39 5.26 -12.91
N SER A 96 -2.93 4.94 -11.73
CA SER A 96 -2.74 3.63 -11.07
C SER A 96 -3.75 2.56 -11.52
N GLY A 97 -4.70 2.95 -12.38
CA GLY A 97 -5.77 2.06 -12.84
C GLY A 97 -6.78 1.72 -11.73
N PRO A 98 -7.70 0.76 -11.96
CA PRO A 98 -8.73 0.43 -10.99
C PRO A 98 -8.19 -0.36 -9.77
N GLY A 99 -6.93 -0.84 -9.83
CA GLY A 99 -6.25 -1.64 -8.80
C GLY A 99 -6.80 -3.06 -8.64
N GLU A 100 -8.09 -3.19 -8.32
CA GLU A 100 -8.80 -4.46 -8.09
C GLU A 100 -10.01 -4.62 -9.01
N GLN A 101 -10.34 -5.87 -9.36
CA GLN A 101 -11.61 -6.18 -10.03
C GLN A 101 -12.78 -5.99 -9.07
N GLY A 102 -13.78 -5.22 -9.48
CA GLY A 102 -14.96 -4.94 -8.66
C GLY A 102 -14.82 -3.72 -7.75
N ALA A 103 -13.81 -2.87 -7.94
CA ALA A 103 -13.75 -1.56 -7.30
C ALA A 103 -15.06 -0.77 -7.55
N ASP A 104 -15.53 -0.06 -6.53
CA ASP A 104 -16.73 0.77 -6.62
C ASP A 104 -16.46 2.07 -7.38
N ARG A 105 -15.23 2.57 -7.29
CA ARG A 105 -14.80 3.87 -7.83
C ARG A 105 -13.38 3.83 -8.35
N GLY A 106 -13.07 4.77 -9.25
CA GLY A 106 -11.69 5.08 -9.63
C GLY A 106 -11.21 6.26 -8.82
N GLY A 107 -9.90 6.40 -8.66
CA GLY A 107 -9.34 7.51 -7.91
C GLY A 107 -7.87 7.74 -8.20
N THR A 108 -7.38 8.88 -7.74
CA THR A 108 -5.95 9.11 -7.63
C THR A 108 -5.34 8.20 -6.56
N ASP A 109 -4.02 8.07 -6.56
CA ASP A 109 -3.31 7.61 -5.37
C ASP A 109 -3.61 8.56 -4.19
N PRO A 110 -3.81 8.03 -2.97
CA PRO A 110 -4.00 8.84 -1.78
C PRO A 110 -2.68 9.47 -1.34
N VAL A 111 -2.72 10.72 -0.89
CA VAL A 111 -1.52 11.49 -0.51
C VAL A 111 -1.58 11.88 0.95
N TRP A 112 -0.49 11.61 1.69
CA TRP A 112 -0.25 12.21 2.99
C TRP A 112 0.06 13.70 2.87
N VAL A 113 -0.73 14.53 3.55
CA VAL A 113 -0.65 15.99 3.53
C VAL A 113 -0.30 16.60 4.89
N GLY A 114 0.01 15.75 5.88
CA GLY A 114 0.17 16.16 7.27
C GLY A 114 -1.14 16.64 7.89
N GLU A 115 -1.11 17.01 9.16
CA GLU A 115 -2.29 17.54 9.86
C GLU A 115 -2.79 18.82 9.18
N SER A 116 -3.96 18.71 8.55
CA SER A 116 -4.57 19.75 7.72
C SER A 116 -6.00 20.03 8.16
N ASP A 117 -6.44 21.29 8.06
CA ASP A 117 -7.79 21.74 8.47
C ASP A 117 -8.44 22.68 7.43
N GLY A 118 -7.87 22.74 6.24
CA GLY A 118 -8.39 23.48 5.11
C GLY A 118 -7.93 22.84 3.82
N VAL A 119 -8.78 22.92 2.79
CA VAL A 119 -8.53 22.25 1.51
C VAL A 119 -9.07 23.04 0.33
N GLU A 120 -8.41 22.86 -0.81
CA GLU A 120 -8.86 23.28 -2.12
C GLU A 120 -8.45 22.22 -3.15
N ALA A 121 -9.29 21.97 -4.15
CA ALA A 121 -9.01 21.02 -5.21
C ALA A 121 -9.45 21.58 -6.56
N ARG A 122 -8.73 21.22 -7.61
CA ARG A 122 -9.08 21.51 -9.00
C ARG A 122 -8.70 20.35 -9.91
N VAL A 123 -9.51 20.14 -10.92
CA VAL A 123 -9.30 19.14 -11.95
C VAL A 123 -9.52 19.82 -13.29
N SER A 124 -8.59 19.66 -14.21
CA SER A 124 -8.69 20.17 -15.58
C SER A 124 -8.52 19.03 -16.56
N ARG A 125 -9.38 18.95 -17.59
CA ARG A 125 -9.21 17.98 -18.67
C ARG A 125 -8.00 18.30 -19.54
N GLU A 126 -7.44 17.28 -20.12
CA GLU A 126 -6.56 17.33 -21.28
C GLU A 126 -7.35 16.84 -22.51
N GLY A 127 -7.27 17.58 -23.61
CA GLY A 127 -8.02 17.27 -24.83
C GLY A 127 -9.51 17.63 -24.75
N THR A 128 -10.34 16.87 -25.47
CA THR A 128 -11.76 17.18 -25.72
C THR A 128 -12.73 16.31 -24.92
N ALA A 129 -12.27 15.18 -24.38
CA ALA A 129 -13.13 14.30 -23.58
C ALA A 129 -13.55 14.99 -22.26
N PRO A 130 -14.82 14.91 -21.85
CA PRO A 130 -15.26 15.48 -20.59
C PRO A 130 -14.64 14.74 -19.40
N LEU A 131 -14.50 15.44 -18.27
CA LEU A 131 -14.05 14.82 -17.02
C LEU A 131 -15.00 13.70 -16.57
N PRO A 132 -14.48 12.67 -15.86
CA PRO A 132 -15.31 11.60 -15.30
C PRO A 132 -16.44 12.12 -14.41
N ALA A 133 -17.59 11.44 -14.46
CA ALA A 133 -18.73 11.81 -13.64
C ALA A 133 -18.49 11.51 -12.14
N GLY A 134 -19.16 12.30 -11.29
CA GLY A 134 -19.17 12.07 -9.84
C GLY A 134 -17.85 12.33 -9.15
N LEU A 135 -17.03 13.26 -9.67
CA LEU A 135 -15.79 13.70 -9.03
C LEU A 135 -16.05 14.21 -7.61
N ARG A 136 -15.27 13.72 -6.66
CA ARG A 136 -15.32 14.14 -5.25
C ARG A 136 -13.93 14.09 -4.63
N LEU A 137 -13.70 14.96 -3.66
CA LEU A 137 -12.53 14.94 -2.80
C LEU A 137 -12.86 14.11 -1.56
N ASP A 138 -12.05 13.09 -1.31
CA ASP A 138 -12.14 12.24 -0.13
C ASP A 138 -10.98 12.61 0.81
N MET A 139 -11.29 12.98 2.05
CA MET A 139 -10.34 13.35 3.10
C MET A 139 -10.45 12.35 4.25
N ILE A 140 -9.32 11.95 4.81
CA ILE A 140 -9.23 10.90 5.82
C ILE A 140 -8.42 11.39 7.01
N ASP A 141 -9.04 11.31 8.17
CA ASP A 141 -8.35 11.31 9.46
C ASP A 141 -7.93 9.86 9.77
N PRO A 142 -6.62 9.57 9.82
CA PRO A 142 -6.10 8.23 10.07
C PRO A 142 -6.23 7.78 11.54
N GLY A 143 -6.73 8.67 12.42
CA GLY A 143 -6.85 8.42 13.85
C GLY A 143 -5.51 8.41 14.57
N THR A 144 -5.56 8.65 15.88
CA THR A 144 -4.40 8.60 16.76
C THR A 144 -4.35 7.27 17.48
N ALA A 145 -3.22 6.58 17.39
CA ALA A 145 -2.94 5.45 18.27
C ALA A 145 -2.45 6.00 19.61
N VAL A 146 -2.95 5.47 20.74
CA VAL A 146 -2.25 5.66 22.01
C VAL A 146 -0.99 4.81 21.93
N SER A 147 0.17 5.44 21.73
CA SER A 147 1.46 4.76 21.60
C SER A 147 1.80 3.98 22.87
N THR A 148 1.47 2.69 22.92
CA THR A 148 2.26 1.74 23.70
C THR A 148 3.45 1.40 22.83
N ARG A 149 4.49 2.22 22.94
CA ARG A 149 5.79 1.98 22.30
C ARG A 149 6.17 0.51 22.50
N ALA A 150 6.11 -0.30 21.44
CA ALA A 150 6.80 -1.57 21.42
C ALA A 150 8.25 -1.25 21.77
N ARG A 151 8.73 -1.75 22.93
CA ARG A 151 10.11 -1.55 23.35
C ARG A 151 10.99 -2.10 22.24
N ARG A 152 11.61 -1.21 21.46
CA ARG A 152 12.83 -1.54 20.72
C ARG A 152 13.82 -2.08 21.76
N GLY A 153 14.01 -3.40 21.78
CA GLY A 153 15.15 -4.00 22.44
C GLY A 153 16.43 -3.39 21.86
N PRO A 154 17.48 -3.18 22.67
CA PRO A 154 18.74 -2.67 22.15
C PRO A 154 19.27 -3.66 21.11
N GLY A 155 19.77 -3.13 19.98
CA GLY A 155 20.41 -3.90 18.93
C GLY A 155 21.46 -4.84 19.50
N GLY A 156 21.13 -6.13 19.52
CA GLY A 156 22.01 -7.21 19.92
C GLY A 156 23.08 -7.44 18.85
N ARG A 157 24.29 -7.68 19.33
CA ARG A 157 25.53 -7.86 18.55
C ARG A 157 25.42 -9.00 17.54
N THR A 158 26.17 -8.81 16.45
CA THR A 158 26.50 -9.74 15.36
C THR A 158 26.49 -11.22 15.78
N ALA A 159 25.50 -11.95 15.27
CA ALA A 159 25.50 -13.39 15.12
C ALA A 159 25.44 -13.72 13.61
N ALA A 160 25.96 -14.90 13.23
CA ALA A 160 26.12 -15.36 11.84
C ALA A 160 24.81 -15.32 11.01
N PRO A 161 24.87 -15.20 9.68
CA PRO A 161 23.68 -15.05 8.84
C PRO A 161 22.85 -16.33 8.82
N SER A 162 21.60 -16.24 9.27
CA SER A 162 20.52 -17.20 9.02
C SER A 162 19.60 -16.63 7.92
N ALA A 163 18.90 -17.53 7.20
CA ALA A 163 17.82 -17.22 6.25
C ALA A 163 16.51 -16.85 6.99
N GLU A 164 16.56 -15.90 7.93
CA GLU A 164 15.41 -15.52 8.74
C GLU A 164 14.54 -14.45 8.09
N ARG A 165 13.23 -14.60 8.28
CA ARG A 165 12.22 -13.59 7.96
C ARG A 165 12.62 -12.24 8.59
N PRO A 166 12.68 -11.14 7.81
CA PRO A 166 12.96 -9.83 8.39
C PRO A 166 11.83 -9.43 9.36
N PRO A 167 12.12 -8.60 10.38
CA PRO A 167 11.09 -8.11 11.28
C PRO A 167 10.08 -7.27 10.50
N ILE A 168 8.82 -7.67 10.55
CA ILE A 168 7.71 -7.03 9.86
C ILE A 168 6.68 -6.66 10.93
N ALA A 169 6.39 -5.37 11.05
CA ALA A 169 5.30 -4.88 11.88
C ALA A 169 3.98 -5.44 11.33
N SER A 170 3.25 -6.12 12.21
CA SER A 170 1.96 -6.73 11.91
C SER A 170 0.90 -5.66 11.66
N ARG A 171 -0.26 -6.10 11.17
CA ARG A 171 -1.44 -5.24 11.03
C ARG A 171 -1.91 -4.64 12.35
N ALA A 172 -1.86 -5.40 13.43
CA ALA A 172 -2.12 -4.90 14.77
C ALA A 172 -1.10 -3.82 15.20
N ASP A 173 0.20 -3.99 14.87
CA ASP A 173 1.23 -3.00 15.24
C ASP A 173 1.01 -1.63 14.62
N TRP A 174 0.43 -1.55 13.41
CA TRP A 174 0.06 -0.28 12.80
C TRP A 174 -1.40 0.13 13.05
N GLY A 175 -2.14 -0.62 13.86
CA GLY A 175 -3.50 -0.30 14.29
C GLY A 175 -4.56 -0.50 13.21
N ALA A 176 -4.40 -1.55 12.39
CA ALA A 176 -5.36 -1.90 11.35
C ALA A 176 -6.76 -2.12 11.92
N ASP A 177 -7.75 -1.46 11.32
CA ASP A 177 -9.16 -1.67 11.64
C ASP A 177 -9.73 -2.82 10.79
N GLU A 178 -9.52 -4.07 11.21
CA GLU A 178 -9.94 -5.23 10.41
C GLU A 178 -11.45 -5.27 10.13
N SER A 179 -12.28 -4.55 10.88
CA SER A 179 -13.73 -4.55 10.62
C SER A 179 -14.11 -3.87 9.30
N ILE A 180 -13.22 -3.07 8.70
CA ILE A 180 -13.49 -2.46 7.39
C ILE A 180 -13.13 -3.40 6.24
N SER A 181 -12.33 -4.44 6.49
CA SER A 181 -12.01 -5.52 5.55
C SER A 181 -12.47 -6.86 6.15
N PRO A 182 -13.77 -7.20 6.08
CA PRO A 182 -14.27 -8.43 6.70
C PRO A 182 -13.99 -9.70 5.88
N GLU A 183 -13.70 -9.58 4.58
CA GLU A 183 -13.55 -10.74 3.68
C GLU A 183 -12.28 -11.55 3.96
N ALA A 184 -12.31 -12.86 3.76
CA ALA A 184 -11.10 -13.68 3.83
C ALA A 184 -10.08 -13.31 2.74
N PRO A 185 -8.76 -13.41 3.01
CA PRO A 185 -7.74 -13.18 2.00
C PRO A 185 -7.85 -14.17 0.84
N ALA A 186 -7.66 -13.67 -0.38
CA ALA A 186 -7.50 -14.47 -1.59
C ALA A 186 -6.01 -14.68 -1.89
N TYR A 187 -5.65 -15.80 -2.51
CA TYR A 187 -4.28 -16.14 -2.85
C TYR A 187 -4.07 -16.20 -4.36
N LEU A 188 -2.81 -16.07 -4.79
CA LEU A 188 -2.43 -16.18 -6.19
C LEU A 188 -2.86 -17.54 -6.76
N PRO A 189 -3.52 -17.61 -7.94
CA PRO A 189 -3.95 -18.86 -8.53
C PRO A 189 -2.81 -19.85 -8.78
N GLY A 190 -1.61 -19.35 -9.07
CA GLY A 190 -0.39 -20.15 -9.24
C GLY A 190 0.24 -20.65 -7.94
N GLY A 191 -0.29 -20.24 -6.77
CA GLY A 191 0.18 -20.67 -5.46
C GLY A 191 1.59 -20.21 -5.09
N LYS A 192 2.18 -19.27 -5.84
CA LYS A 192 3.55 -18.77 -5.66
C LYS A 192 3.69 -17.34 -6.18
N VAL A 193 4.62 -16.58 -5.61
CA VAL A 193 5.03 -15.25 -6.08
C VAL A 193 6.15 -15.41 -7.12
N GLY A 194 5.90 -14.96 -8.35
CA GLY A 194 6.89 -15.00 -9.44
C GLY A 194 7.78 -13.76 -9.53
N ALA A 195 7.28 -12.60 -9.07
CA ALA A 195 8.01 -11.34 -9.08
C ALA A 195 7.52 -10.35 -8.00
N ALA A 196 8.37 -9.38 -7.65
CA ALA A 196 8.05 -8.27 -6.78
C ALA A 196 7.96 -6.96 -7.58
N VAL A 197 6.83 -6.26 -7.45
CA VAL A 197 6.62 -4.94 -8.06
C VAL A 197 6.90 -3.88 -7.01
N VAL A 198 7.84 -2.98 -7.30
CA VAL A 198 8.21 -1.86 -6.43
C VAL A 198 7.34 -0.65 -6.75
N HIS A 199 6.75 -0.10 -5.70
CA HIS A 199 5.89 1.09 -5.73
C HIS A 199 6.45 2.20 -4.85
N HIS A 200 5.93 3.41 -5.05
CA HIS A 200 5.86 4.44 -4.02
C HIS A 200 4.38 4.74 -3.68
N THR A 201 4.09 5.50 -2.64
CA THR A 201 2.70 5.85 -2.24
C THR A 201 2.28 7.27 -2.60
N VAL A 202 3.18 8.08 -3.17
CA VAL A 202 2.94 9.49 -3.53
C VAL A 202 2.62 10.35 -2.30
N ASP A 203 3.55 10.43 -1.34
CA ASP A 203 3.40 11.25 -0.13
C ASP A 203 4.28 12.50 -0.13
N SER A 204 3.97 13.46 0.74
CA SER A 204 4.79 14.67 0.95
C SER A 204 6.17 14.44 1.57
N ASN A 205 6.52 13.19 1.91
CA ASN A 205 7.77 12.77 2.58
C ASN A 205 8.04 13.39 3.96
N ASP A 206 7.18 14.30 4.43
CA ASP A 206 7.37 15.08 5.65
C ASP A 206 6.92 14.36 6.94
N TYR A 207 6.21 13.23 6.82
CA TYR A 207 5.80 12.41 7.94
C TYR A 207 7.00 11.96 8.79
N THR A 208 6.88 11.92 10.11
CA THR A 208 7.89 11.32 11.00
C THR A 208 7.76 9.79 10.98
N CYS A 209 8.80 9.04 11.34
CA CYS A 209 8.69 7.58 11.35
C CYS A 209 7.62 7.06 12.33
N ASP A 210 7.35 7.79 13.42
CA ASP A 210 6.25 7.50 14.33
C ASP A 210 4.86 7.74 13.71
N GLN A 211 4.78 8.54 12.64
CA GLN A 211 3.56 8.76 11.85
C GLN A 211 3.38 7.72 10.73
N ALA A 212 4.36 6.85 10.44
CA ALA A 212 4.23 5.85 9.38
C ALA A 212 2.98 4.95 9.54
N PRO A 213 2.63 4.45 10.76
CA PRO A 213 1.37 3.75 10.97
C PRO A 213 0.12 4.57 10.58
N ALA A 214 0.12 5.87 10.84
CA ALA A 214 -1.00 6.74 10.48
C ALA A 214 -1.11 6.93 8.96
N VAL A 215 0.01 7.08 8.26
CA VAL A 215 0.04 7.09 6.78
C VAL A 215 -0.60 5.80 6.24
N ILE A 216 -0.15 4.64 6.73
CA ILE A 216 -0.65 3.32 6.30
C ILE A 216 -2.15 3.18 6.57
N ARG A 217 -2.64 3.58 7.74
CA ARG A 217 -4.08 3.56 8.05
C ARG A 217 -4.89 4.46 7.12
N GLY A 218 -4.36 5.62 6.74
CA GLY A 218 -5.00 6.53 5.80
C GLY A 218 -5.10 5.92 4.41
N VAL A 219 -4.03 5.32 3.89
CA VAL A 219 -4.00 4.60 2.61
C VAL A 219 -4.97 3.41 2.64
N TYR A 220 -4.95 2.63 3.72
CA TYR A 220 -5.87 1.50 3.92
C TYR A 220 -7.34 1.93 3.90
N ALA A 221 -7.69 2.98 4.66
CA ALA A 221 -9.04 3.52 4.69
C ALA A 221 -9.45 4.11 3.34
N TYR A 222 -8.52 4.69 2.57
CA TYR A 222 -8.81 5.19 1.22
C TYR A 222 -9.17 4.05 0.26
N HIS A 223 -8.30 3.04 0.17
CA HIS A 223 -8.53 1.88 -0.69
C HIS A 223 -9.87 1.19 -0.36
N VAL A 224 -10.14 0.95 0.91
CA VAL A 224 -11.34 0.21 1.32
C VAL A 224 -12.60 1.07 1.28
N LYS A 225 -12.61 2.22 1.98
CA LYS A 225 -13.85 3.01 2.16
C LYS A 225 -14.17 3.90 0.97
N GLN A 226 -13.18 4.28 0.15
CA GLN A 226 -13.38 5.22 -0.96
C GLN A 226 -13.34 4.54 -2.32
N LEU A 227 -12.44 3.58 -2.54
CA LEU A 227 -12.37 2.84 -3.80
C LEU A 227 -13.17 1.52 -3.79
N GLY A 228 -13.61 1.05 -2.61
CA GLY A 228 -14.35 -0.20 -2.48
C GLY A 228 -13.48 -1.45 -2.61
N TRP A 229 -12.17 -1.32 -2.41
CA TRP A 229 -11.26 -2.47 -2.46
C TRP A 229 -11.43 -3.35 -1.23
N LYS A 230 -11.06 -4.62 -1.37
CA LYS A 230 -11.19 -5.61 -0.30
C LYS A 230 -10.23 -5.35 0.87
N ASP A 231 -9.08 -4.74 0.62
CA ASP A 231 -8.04 -4.43 1.60
C ASP A 231 -7.09 -3.34 1.03
N ILE A 232 -6.04 -2.97 1.75
CA ILE A 232 -4.92 -2.19 1.19
C ILE A 232 -4.31 -2.96 0.01
N GLY A 233 -4.07 -2.27 -1.12
CA GLY A 233 -3.66 -2.95 -2.36
C GLY A 233 -2.24 -3.53 -2.37
N TYR A 234 -1.33 -2.97 -1.57
CA TYR A 234 0.06 -3.43 -1.46
C TYR A 234 0.18 -4.60 -0.48
N ASN A 235 1.03 -5.58 -0.79
CA ASN A 235 1.31 -6.70 0.11
C ASN A 235 2.16 -6.24 1.30
N PHE A 236 3.10 -5.33 1.06
CA PHE A 236 3.99 -4.78 2.08
C PHE A 236 4.24 -3.29 1.86
N LEU A 237 4.60 -2.60 2.93
CA LEU A 237 5.04 -1.21 2.89
C LEU A 237 6.38 -1.04 3.63
N VAL A 238 7.17 -0.06 3.22
CA VAL A 238 8.46 0.28 3.83
C VAL A 238 8.49 1.77 4.13
N ASP A 239 8.75 2.16 5.37
CA ASP A 239 8.94 3.58 5.71
C ASP A 239 10.38 4.07 5.43
N LYS A 240 10.57 5.39 5.47
CA LYS A 240 11.89 6.03 5.31
C LYS A 240 12.91 5.69 6.40
N CYS A 241 12.48 5.08 7.51
CA CYS A 241 13.33 4.56 8.58
C CYS A 241 13.71 3.08 8.38
N GLY A 242 13.23 2.43 7.32
CA GLY A 242 13.47 1.00 7.04
C GLY A 242 12.58 0.05 7.83
N THR A 243 11.49 0.52 8.45
CA THR A 243 10.49 -0.35 9.07
C THR A 243 9.65 -1.01 7.98
N LEU A 244 9.51 -2.33 8.06
CA LEU A 244 8.65 -3.11 7.18
C LEU A 244 7.28 -3.31 7.82
N TYR A 245 6.22 -3.19 7.04
CA TYR A 245 4.85 -3.38 7.49
C TYR A 245 4.13 -4.43 6.64
N GLU A 246 3.36 -5.30 7.28
CA GLU A 246 2.37 -6.11 6.59
C GLU A 246 1.28 -5.19 6.03
N GLY A 247 1.10 -5.21 4.72
CA GLY A 247 -0.01 -4.55 4.04
C GLY A 247 -1.20 -5.50 3.97
N ARG A 248 -1.48 -6.04 2.78
CA ARG A 248 -2.62 -6.92 2.52
C ARG A 248 -2.58 -8.17 3.40
N LYS A 249 -3.66 -8.40 4.15
CA LYS A 249 -3.69 -9.35 5.27
C LYS A 249 -3.46 -10.80 4.87
N GLY A 250 -2.79 -11.55 5.74
CA GLY A 250 -2.61 -12.99 5.60
C GLY A 250 -1.56 -13.40 4.57
N GLY A 251 -0.77 -12.43 4.09
CA GLY A 251 0.18 -12.57 3.00
C GLY A 251 1.64 -12.55 3.38
N VAL A 252 2.00 -12.46 4.66
CA VAL A 252 3.41 -12.30 5.01
C VAL A 252 4.24 -13.47 4.47
N ASP A 253 3.88 -14.69 4.83
CA ASP A 253 4.52 -15.93 4.40
C ASP A 253 3.76 -16.68 3.29
N ARG A 254 2.65 -16.13 2.80
CA ARG A 254 1.80 -16.74 1.76
C ARG A 254 1.64 -15.84 0.54
N PRO A 255 1.35 -16.39 -0.66
CA PRO A 255 1.16 -15.61 -1.87
C PRO A 255 -0.24 -14.97 -1.89
N VAL A 256 -0.50 -13.98 -1.03
CA VAL A 256 -1.79 -13.26 -1.03
C VAL A 256 -1.91 -12.40 -2.29
N LEU A 257 -3.08 -12.43 -2.90
CA LEU A 257 -3.39 -11.64 -4.09
C LEU A 257 -3.46 -10.15 -3.74
N GLY A 258 -2.63 -9.34 -4.40
CA GLY A 258 -2.57 -7.88 -4.29
C GLY A 258 -3.56 -7.15 -5.20
N ALA A 259 -3.59 -5.81 -5.09
CA ALA A 259 -4.34 -4.89 -5.96
C ALA A 259 -3.47 -3.66 -6.27
N HIS A 260 -2.24 -3.90 -6.73
CA HIS A 260 -1.20 -2.87 -6.87
C HIS A 260 -0.69 -2.71 -8.30
N ALA A 261 -0.72 -3.76 -9.13
CA ALA A 261 -0.25 -3.75 -10.51
C ALA A 261 -1.33 -4.34 -11.41
N TYR A 262 -2.19 -3.49 -11.96
CA TYR A 262 -3.31 -3.93 -12.79
C TYR A 262 -2.83 -4.79 -13.96
N GLY A 263 -3.40 -5.99 -14.09
CA GLY A 263 -2.97 -6.99 -15.08
C GLY A 263 -1.89 -7.96 -14.58
N PHE A 264 -1.16 -7.66 -13.50
CA PHE A 264 -0.05 -8.52 -13.02
C PHE A 264 -0.18 -8.94 -11.55
N ASN A 265 -1.24 -8.49 -10.85
CA ASN A 265 -1.51 -8.88 -9.46
C ASN A 265 -1.50 -10.40 -9.22
N SER A 266 -1.94 -11.21 -10.20
CA SER A 266 -2.12 -12.67 -10.06
C SER A 266 -0.82 -13.49 -9.98
N GLU A 267 0.33 -12.85 -10.17
CA GLU A 267 1.64 -13.52 -10.16
C GLU A 267 2.69 -12.77 -9.33
N THR A 268 2.31 -11.66 -8.69
CA THR A 268 3.26 -10.73 -8.10
C THR A 268 2.94 -10.36 -6.65
N THR A 269 3.96 -9.85 -5.96
CA THR A 269 3.81 -9.19 -4.66
C THR A 269 4.19 -7.72 -4.79
N GLY A 270 3.38 -6.82 -4.25
CA GLY A 270 3.60 -5.38 -4.31
C GLY A 270 4.24 -4.86 -3.03
N ILE A 271 5.36 -4.15 -3.16
CA ILE A 271 6.04 -3.51 -2.04
C ILE A 271 6.10 -2.00 -2.28
N ALA A 272 5.42 -1.22 -1.45
CA ALA A 272 5.38 0.23 -1.56
C ALA A 272 6.34 0.92 -0.59
N VAL A 273 7.21 1.77 -1.10
CA VAL A 273 8.02 2.67 -0.27
C VAL A 273 7.20 3.92 0.03
N LEU A 274 6.97 4.18 1.32
CA LEU A 274 6.19 5.33 1.76
C LEU A 274 6.91 6.62 1.36
N GLY A 275 6.27 7.40 0.48
CA GLY A 275 6.87 8.60 -0.05
C GLY A 275 6.55 8.92 -1.50
N THR A 276 6.98 10.11 -1.95
CA THR A 276 7.14 10.45 -3.37
C THR A 276 8.62 10.37 -3.72
N HIS A 277 8.98 9.46 -4.63
CA HIS A 277 10.36 9.18 -5.02
C HIS A 277 10.66 9.50 -6.49
N THR A 278 9.99 10.50 -7.06
CA THR A 278 10.26 10.99 -8.41
C THR A 278 11.64 11.65 -8.46
N ASP A 279 11.83 12.74 -7.73
CA ASP A 279 13.10 13.49 -7.72
C ASP A 279 13.91 13.30 -6.43
N THR A 280 13.33 12.65 -5.42
CA THR A 280 13.96 12.45 -4.11
C THR A 280 14.23 10.97 -3.88
N ALA A 281 15.51 10.60 -3.80
CA ALA A 281 15.90 9.23 -3.51
C ALA A 281 15.42 8.81 -2.12
N PRO A 282 14.92 7.56 -1.96
CA PRO A 282 14.62 7.03 -0.64
C PRO A 282 15.91 6.89 0.19
N PRO A 283 15.82 7.01 1.53
CA PRO A 283 16.96 6.73 2.40
C PRO A 283 17.50 5.31 2.20
N LYS A 284 18.79 5.13 2.48
CA LYS A 284 19.48 3.84 2.31
C LYS A 284 18.82 2.75 3.16
N GLU A 285 18.34 3.10 4.33
CA GLU A 285 17.64 2.21 5.26
C GLU A 285 16.39 1.61 4.62
N ALA A 286 15.59 2.42 3.92
CA ALA A 286 14.40 1.97 3.20
C ALA A 286 14.77 1.06 2.02
N VAL A 287 15.80 1.42 1.24
CA VAL A 287 16.30 0.59 0.13
C VAL A 287 16.80 -0.77 0.61
N THR A 288 17.57 -0.80 1.69
CA THR A 288 18.07 -2.05 2.29
C THR A 288 16.94 -2.89 2.88
N ALA A 289 15.97 -2.28 3.55
CA ALA A 289 14.81 -2.99 4.08
C ALA A 289 13.96 -3.60 2.95
N LEU A 290 13.68 -2.83 1.90
CA LEU A 290 13.01 -3.29 0.67
C LEU A 290 13.73 -4.49 0.05
N ALA A 291 15.05 -4.40 -0.14
CA ALA A 291 15.83 -5.48 -0.74
C ALA A 291 15.81 -6.76 0.11
N ARG A 292 15.96 -6.64 1.43
CA ARG A 292 15.87 -7.79 2.36
C ARG A 292 14.50 -8.45 2.33
N LEU A 293 13.43 -7.65 2.35
CA LEU A 293 12.06 -8.13 2.24
C LEU A 293 11.81 -8.84 0.92
N ALA A 294 12.19 -8.21 -0.20
CA ALA A 294 12.00 -8.78 -1.53
C ALA A 294 12.75 -10.12 -1.68
N GLY A 295 14.02 -10.16 -1.27
CA GLY A 295 14.81 -11.39 -1.32
C GLY A 295 14.24 -12.52 -0.46
N TRP A 296 13.83 -12.22 0.78
CA TRP A 296 13.15 -13.21 1.62
C TRP A 296 11.83 -13.69 1.01
N LYS A 297 10.97 -12.76 0.58
CA LYS A 297 9.63 -13.08 0.07
C LYS A 297 9.69 -13.92 -1.22
N LEU A 298 10.56 -13.54 -2.15
CA LEU A 298 10.79 -14.27 -3.41
C LEU A 298 11.45 -15.64 -3.16
N GLY A 299 12.34 -15.71 -2.15
CA GLY A 299 13.01 -16.94 -1.75
C GLY A 299 12.06 -18.02 -1.21
N LEU A 300 10.91 -17.65 -0.63
CA LEU A 300 9.88 -18.62 -0.19
C LEU A 300 9.37 -19.50 -1.35
N ASP A 301 9.37 -18.95 -2.56
CA ASP A 301 8.86 -19.58 -3.78
C ASP A 301 9.96 -19.92 -4.80
N GLY A 302 11.24 -19.71 -4.43
CA GLY A 302 12.41 -20.03 -5.26
C GLY A 302 12.67 -19.10 -6.44
N ALA A 303 12.11 -17.89 -6.46
CA ALA A 303 12.36 -16.91 -7.51
C ALA A 303 13.70 -16.18 -7.29
N ASP A 304 14.59 -16.18 -8.31
CA ASP A 304 15.88 -15.48 -8.25
C ASP A 304 15.68 -13.94 -8.31
N PRO A 305 16.00 -13.18 -7.26
CA PRO A 305 15.79 -11.73 -7.23
C PRO A 305 16.58 -10.96 -8.30
N ALA A 306 17.69 -11.51 -8.80
CA ALA A 306 18.47 -10.93 -9.89
C ALA A 306 18.07 -11.45 -11.29
N GLY A 307 17.11 -12.37 -11.35
CA GLY A 307 16.68 -13.04 -12.57
C GLY A 307 15.62 -12.29 -13.38
N GLN A 308 14.98 -13.03 -14.29
CA GLN A 308 13.83 -12.60 -15.08
C GLN A 308 12.64 -13.52 -14.78
N ALA A 309 11.44 -12.95 -14.75
CA ALA A 309 10.18 -13.66 -14.69
C ALA A 309 9.46 -13.54 -16.04
N ALA A 310 8.82 -14.63 -16.47
CA ALA A 310 7.81 -14.58 -17.53
C ALA A 310 6.44 -14.43 -16.87
N LEU A 311 5.84 -13.25 -16.98
CA LEU A 311 4.55 -12.93 -16.36
C LEU A 311 3.46 -12.88 -17.42
N THR A 312 2.34 -13.53 -17.16
CA THR A 312 1.16 -13.54 -18.01
C THR A 312 0.30 -12.32 -17.74
N ALA A 313 0.10 -11.48 -18.75
CA ALA A 313 -0.79 -10.34 -18.64
C ALA A 313 -2.26 -10.76 -18.41
N GLY A 314 -2.81 -10.43 -17.26
CA GLY A 314 -4.22 -10.64 -16.91
C GLY A 314 -5.20 -9.67 -17.59
N ALA A 315 -4.68 -8.61 -18.21
CA ALA A 315 -5.44 -7.59 -18.94
C ALA A 315 -4.60 -6.96 -20.06
N ASP A 316 -5.28 -6.37 -21.04
CA ASP A 316 -4.64 -5.45 -22.00
C ASP A 316 -3.99 -4.28 -21.26
N GLY A 317 -2.83 -3.85 -21.71
CA GLY A 317 -2.11 -2.78 -21.03
C GLY A 317 -0.96 -2.20 -21.83
N LYS A 318 -0.34 -1.19 -21.24
CA LYS A 318 0.82 -0.49 -21.76
C LYS A 318 1.72 -0.08 -20.59
N SER A 319 3.03 -0.13 -20.77
CA SER A 319 4.02 0.38 -19.80
C SER A 319 4.22 1.88 -19.96
N TYR A 320 4.85 2.51 -18.97
CA TYR A 320 5.26 3.91 -19.06
C TYR A 320 6.20 4.18 -20.24
N SER A 321 7.08 3.21 -20.55
CA SER A 321 8.03 3.28 -21.68
C SER A 321 7.38 3.06 -23.04
N GLY A 322 6.11 2.69 -23.10
CA GLY A 322 5.36 2.57 -24.34
C GLY A 322 5.10 1.16 -24.85
N ALA A 323 5.69 0.14 -24.21
CA ALA A 323 5.45 -1.26 -24.57
C ALA A 323 3.98 -1.60 -24.32
N SER A 324 3.33 -2.27 -25.27
CA SER A 324 1.90 -2.63 -25.17
C SER A 324 1.74 -4.14 -25.27
N TRP A 325 0.73 -4.68 -24.61
CA TRP A 325 0.42 -6.11 -24.58
C TRP A 325 -1.08 -6.36 -24.56
N LYS A 326 -1.44 -7.59 -24.89
CA LYS A 326 -2.80 -8.13 -24.79
C LYS A 326 -2.90 -9.09 -23.62
N LYS A 327 -4.11 -9.22 -23.09
CA LYS A 327 -4.41 -10.25 -22.11
C LYS A 327 -3.98 -11.63 -22.64
N GLY A 328 -3.19 -12.35 -21.85
CA GLY A 328 -2.64 -13.66 -22.17
C GLY A 328 -1.22 -13.63 -22.73
N ASP A 329 -0.68 -12.46 -23.09
CA ASP A 329 0.72 -12.34 -23.51
C ASP A 329 1.67 -12.62 -22.33
N GLU A 330 2.80 -13.26 -22.61
CA GLU A 330 3.89 -13.41 -21.65
C GLU A 330 4.90 -12.27 -21.80
N LEU A 331 5.17 -11.56 -20.69
CA LEU A 331 6.15 -10.49 -20.62
C LEU A 331 7.37 -10.96 -19.83
N ALA A 332 8.55 -10.83 -20.42
CA ALA A 332 9.81 -11.00 -19.71
C ALA A 332 10.15 -9.71 -18.96
N LEU A 333 10.06 -9.75 -17.63
CA LEU A 333 10.38 -8.63 -16.75
C LEU A 333 11.42 -9.07 -15.70
N PRO A 334 12.28 -8.16 -15.20
CA PRO A 334 13.09 -8.46 -14.03
C PRO A 334 12.23 -8.93 -12.86
N VAL A 335 12.70 -9.94 -12.11
CA VAL A 335 11.95 -10.48 -10.96
C VAL A 335 11.63 -9.38 -9.93
N ILE A 336 12.50 -8.38 -9.80
CA ILE A 336 12.17 -7.12 -9.10
C ILE A 336 12.18 -5.99 -10.13
N HIS A 337 11.01 -5.39 -10.36
CA HIS A 337 10.80 -4.32 -11.33
C HIS A 337 9.92 -3.21 -10.76
N GLY A 338 9.88 -2.05 -11.43
CA GLY A 338 9.04 -0.93 -11.01
C GLY A 338 7.63 -1.06 -11.57
N HIS A 339 6.63 -0.46 -10.92
CA HIS A 339 5.26 -0.47 -11.43
C HIS A 339 5.16 0.04 -12.88
N ARG A 340 5.96 1.06 -13.25
CA ARG A 340 6.08 1.61 -14.60
C ARG A 340 6.46 0.62 -15.69
N ASP A 341 7.06 -0.52 -15.34
CA ASP A 341 7.44 -1.58 -16.28
C ASP A 341 6.23 -2.44 -16.67
N SER A 342 5.24 -2.55 -15.77
CA SER A 342 4.05 -3.39 -15.92
C SER A 342 2.74 -2.59 -16.03
N TYR A 343 2.80 -1.25 -15.97
CA TYR A 343 1.66 -0.35 -16.13
C TYR A 343 2.08 1.04 -16.60
N ASN A 344 1.15 1.82 -17.15
CA ASN A 344 1.43 3.17 -17.66
C ASN A 344 1.33 4.19 -16.54
N THR A 345 2.36 4.24 -15.70
CA THR A 345 2.44 5.08 -14.51
C THR A 345 3.88 5.55 -14.29
N GLN A 346 4.06 6.68 -13.61
CA GLN A 346 5.39 7.12 -13.17
C GLN A 346 5.88 6.36 -11.93
N CYS A 347 5.03 5.63 -11.21
CA CYS A 347 5.41 4.84 -10.04
C CYS A 347 6.52 3.82 -10.39
N PRO A 348 7.62 3.68 -9.61
CA PRO A 348 7.85 4.21 -8.25
C PRO A 348 8.58 5.56 -8.18
N GLY A 349 8.55 6.36 -9.24
CA GLY A 349 9.32 7.60 -9.37
C GLY A 349 10.77 7.36 -9.81
N ASP A 350 11.37 8.33 -10.51
CA ASP A 350 12.66 8.16 -11.18
C ASP A 350 13.82 7.87 -10.22
N ALA A 351 13.83 8.50 -9.05
CA ALA A 351 14.89 8.32 -8.07
C ALA A 351 14.88 6.92 -7.43
N LEU A 352 13.72 6.35 -7.10
CA LEU A 352 13.62 4.96 -6.62
C LEU A 352 13.77 3.96 -7.77
N TYR A 353 13.22 4.25 -8.95
CA TYR A 353 13.40 3.40 -10.13
C TYR A 353 14.89 3.22 -10.50
N GLY A 354 15.69 4.29 -10.36
CA GLY A 354 17.15 4.24 -10.53
C GLY A 354 17.88 3.31 -9.54
N GLN A 355 17.25 2.92 -8.43
CA GLN A 355 17.82 2.01 -7.42
C GLN A 355 17.51 0.53 -7.69
N LEU A 356 16.68 0.19 -8.68
CA LEU A 356 16.22 -1.20 -8.88
C LEU A 356 17.37 -2.20 -9.13
N ALA A 357 18.44 -1.78 -9.81
CA ALA A 357 19.61 -2.63 -9.99
C ALA A 357 20.32 -2.95 -8.66
N THR A 358 20.50 -1.93 -7.81
CA THR A 358 21.03 -2.09 -6.45
C THR A 358 20.15 -3.00 -5.60
N ILE A 359 18.83 -2.78 -5.64
CA ILE A 359 17.85 -3.59 -4.90
C ILE A 359 17.94 -5.05 -5.32
N ARG A 360 18.00 -5.35 -6.63
CA ARG A 360 18.19 -6.72 -7.14
C ARG A 360 19.49 -7.35 -6.67
N SER A 361 20.60 -6.60 -6.71
CA SER A 361 21.90 -7.08 -6.24
C SER A 361 21.88 -7.43 -4.75
N GLN A 362 21.32 -6.54 -3.93
CA GLN A 362 21.17 -6.74 -2.49
C GLN A 362 20.22 -7.89 -2.18
N ALA A 363 19.07 -7.97 -2.87
CA ALA A 363 18.07 -9.03 -2.71
C ALA A 363 18.57 -10.40 -3.22
N ALA A 364 19.58 -10.46 -4.07
CA ALA A 364 20.23 -11.71 -4.48
C ALA A 364 21.43 -12.09 -3.60
N GLY A 365 21.68 -11.34 -2.52
CA GLY A 365 22.78 -11.60 -1.60
C GLY A 365 24.18 -11.30 -2.17
N LYS A 366 24.28 -10.45 -3.20
CA LYS A 366 25.53 -10.19 -3.95
C LYS A 366 26.35 -9.00 -3.42
N GLU A 367 25.86 -8.29 -2.40
CA GLU A 367 26.62 -7.24 -1.69
C GLU A 367 27.12 -7.75 -0.33
N ALA A 368 28.40 -7.52 -0.03
CA ALA A 368 29.03 -7.94 1.21
C ALA A 368 28.22 -7.45 2.44
N GLY A 369 27.67 -8.40 3.19
CA GLY A 369 26.86 -8.12 4.39
C GLY A 369 25.35 -8.33 4.23
N ILE A 370 24.88 -8.71 3.04
CA ILE A 370 23.53 -9.25 2.83
C ILE A 370 23.73 -10.63 2.20
N VAL A 371 23.62 -11.69 3.00
CA VAL A 371 23.57 -13.07 2.49
C VAL A 371 22.10 -13.46 2.46
N LEU A 372 21.62 -13.87 1.29
CA LEU A 372 20.28 -14.41 1.09
C LEU A 372 20.43 -15.87 0.61
N PRO A 373 19.46 -16.75 0.92
CA PRO A 373 19.60 -18.22 0.88
C PRO A 373 20.11 -18.80 -0.43
#